data_AF-A0A0L7M2Z1-F1
#
_entry.id   AF-A0A0L7M2Z1-F1
#
_cell.length_a   1.000
_cell.length_b   1.000
_cell.length_c   1.000
_cell.angle_alpha   90.00
_cell.angle_beta   90.00
_cell.angle_gamma   90.00
#
_symmetry.space_group_name_H-M   'P 1'
#
loop_
_entity.id
_entity.type
_entity.pdbx_description
1 polymer ?
#
loop_
_entity_poly.entity_id
_entity_poly.type
_entity_poly.pdbx_seq_one_letter_code
_entity_poly.pdbx_strand_id
1 'polypeptide(L)' 'EWLTNIHRVGRVASHVGHYSRLAYFAVVENEPIAKIRYRCLQVKYILIQYVFAHCSQEKKKKLNE' A
#
# COMPACT_ATOMS: atom_id res chain seq x y z
N GLU A 1 8.33 -6.97 -12.43
CA GLU A 1 7.16 -7.61 -11.80
C GLU A 1 7.51 -8.49 -10.59
N TRP A 2 8.42 -9.46 -10.73
CA TRP A 2 8.82 -10.37 -9.65
C TRP A 2 9.27 -9.65 -8.36
N LEU A 3 10.19 -8.69 -8.45
CA LEU A 3 10.69 -7.94 -7.29
C LEU A 3 9.58 -7.17 -6.55
N THR A 4 8.64 -6.59 -7.31
CA THR A 4 7.46 -5.90 -6.79
C THR A 4 6.57 -6.87 -6.01
N ASN A 5 6.42 -8.10 -6.52
CA ASN A 5 5.62 -9.14 -5.88
C ASN A 5 6.25 -9.64 -4.57
N ILE A 6 7.59 -9.82 -4.55
CA ILE A 6 8.33 -10.16 -3.33
C ILE A 6 8.16 -9.08 -2.26
N HIS A 7 8.27 -7.80 -2.64
CA HIS A 7 8.05 -6.69 -1.73
C HIS A 7 6.61 -6.65 -1.20
N ARG A 8 5.61 -6.87 -2.05
CA ARG A 8 4.20 -6.72 -1.70
C ARG A 8 3.66 -7.88 -0.85
N VAL A 9 3.98 -9.11 -1.22
CA VAL A 9 3.47 -10.33 -0.58
C VAL A 9 4.41 -10.81 0.53
N GLY A 10 5.71 -10.87 0.27
CA GLY A 10 6.68 -11.43 1.22
C GLY A 10 7.19 -10.44 2.27
N ARG A 11 7.30 -9.16 1.93
CA ARG A 11 7.74 -8.13 2.89
C ARG A 11 6.54 -7.47 3.55
N VAL A 12 5.81 -6.61 2.85
CA VAL A 12 4.81 -5.73 3.46
C VAL A 12 3.64 -6.49 4.10
N ALA A 13 3.15 -7.59 3.49
CA ALA A 13 2.08 -8.38 4.09
C ALA A 13 2.50 -9.11 5.37
N SER A 14 3.72 -9.67 5.40
CA SER A 14 4.27 -10.32 6.59
C SER A 14 4.53 -9.34 7.75
N HIS A 15 4.81 -8.06 7.46
CA HIS A 15 4.97 -7.03 8.50
C HIS A 15 3.64 -6.74 9.20
N VAL A 16 2.52 -6.79 8.47
CA VAL A 16 1.17 -6.59 9.02
C VAL A 16 0.65 -7.86 9.72
N GLY A 17 0.99 -9.04 9.21
CA GLY A 17 0.54 -10.33 9.75
C GLY A 17 1.21 -10.74 11.07
N HIS A 18 2.47 -10.34 11.29
CA HIS A 18 3.19 -10.64 12.53
C HIS A 18 3.20 -9.45 13.49
N TYR A 19 2.44 -9.58 14.58
CA TYR A 19 2.33 -8.54 15.61
C TYR A 19 3.69 -8.13 16.21
N SER A 20 4.58 -9.08 16.47
CA SER A 20 5.92 -8.82 17.03
C SER A 20 6.75 -7.90 16.14
N ARG A 21 6.76 -8.17 14.84
CA ARG A 21 7.49 -7.37 13.84
C ARG A 21 6.88 -5.98 13.69
N LEU A 22 5.56 -5.89 13.69
CA LEU A 22 4.85 -4.62 13.62
C LEU A 22 5.12 -3.74 14.86
N ALA A 23 5.10 -4.34 16.06
CA ALA A 23 5.39 -3.66 17.32
C ALA A 23 6.84 -3.16 17.37
N TYR A 24 7.79 -3.96 16.88
CA TYR A 24 9.18 -3.54 16.76
C TYR A 24 9.31 -2.25 15.92
N PHE A 25 8.67 -2.19 14.75
CA PHE A 25 8.70 -0.98 13.91
C PHE A 25 7.99 0.21 14.56
N ALA A 26 6.89 -0.01 15.27
CA ALA A 26 6.20 1.05 15.98
C ALA A 26 7.07 1.67 17.09
N VAL A 27 7.85 0.85 17.80
CA VAL A 27 8.79 1.30 18.83
C VAL A 27 9.96 2.06 18.21
N VAL A 28 10.58 1.50 17.16
CA VAL A 28 11.75 2.12 16.50
C VAL A 28 11.39 3.42 15.79
N GLU A 29 10.25 3.49 15.11
CA GLU A 29 9.78 4.71 14.43
C GLU A 29 9.09 5.68 15.39
N ASN A 30 8.84 5.28 16.64
CA ASN A 30 8.09 6.04 17.65
C ASN A 30 6.72 6.54 17.14
N GLU A 31 6.01 5.67 16.43
CA GLU A 31 4.72 5.95 15.80
C GLU A 31 3.69 4.92 16.25
N PRO A 32 2.39 5.27 16.31
CA PRO A 32 1.39 4.33 16.75
C PRO A 32 1.29 3.16 15.77
N ILE A 33 1.14 1.96 16.32
CA ILE A 33 1.01 0.70 15.57
C ILE A 33 -0.03 0.80 14.44
N ALA A 34 -1.15 1.50 14.68
CA ALA A 34 -2.19 1.72 13.68
C ALA A 34 -1.70 2.49 12.43
N LYS A 35 -0.82 3.49 12.60
CA LYS A 35 -0.27 4.28 11.49
C LYS A 35 0.73 3.47 10.67
N ILE A 36 1.59 2.69 11.31
CA ILE A 36 2.50 1.74 10.64
C ILE A 36 1.69 0.73 9.81
N ARG A 37 0.63 0.14 10.38
CA ARG A 37 -0.28 -0.78 9.65
C ARG A 37 -0.90 -0.11 8.43
N TYR A 38 -1.38 1.12 8.61
CA TYR A 38 -2.02 1.86 7.52
C TYR A 38 -1.04 2.17 6.39
N ARG A 39 0.21 2.57 6.70
CA ARG A 39 1.28 2.79 5.69
C ARG A 39 1.58 1.50 4.92
N CYS A 40 1.69 0.36 5.59
CA CYS A 40 1.88 -0.93 4.93
C CYS A 40 0.70 -1.31 4.00
N LEU A 41 -0.52 -0.96 4.38
CA LEU A 41 -1.71 -1.23 3.57
C LEU A 41 -1.88 -0.22 2.42
N GLN A 42 -1.57 1.06 2.61
CA GLN A 42 -1.68 2.11 1.59
C GLN A 42 -0.85 1.82 0.33
N VAL A 43 0.32 1.20 0.48
CA VAL A 43 1.15 0.79 -0.68
C VAL A 43 0.39 -0.18 -1.60
N LYS A 44 -0.62 -0.90 -1.11
CA LYS A 44 -1.52 -1.72 -1.94
C LYS A 44 -2.62 -0.92 -2.62
N TYR A 45 -3.13 0.14 -1.99
CA TYR A 45 -4.26 0.94 -2.49
C TYR A 45 -3.86 2.07 -3.43
N ILE A 46 -2.63 2.57 -3.39
CA ILE A 46 -2.13 3.57 -4.34
C ILE A 46 -2.19 3.04 -5.78
N LEU A 47 -1.90 1.75 -6.01
CA LEU A 47 -2.04 1.13 -7.32
C LEU A 47 -3.50 1.02 -7.79
N ILE A 48 -4.43 0.75 -6.87
CA ILE A 48 -5.86 0.70 -7.18
C ILE A 48 -6.41 2.11 -7.43
N GLN A 49 -6.00 3.10 -6.63
CA GLN A 49 -6.33 4.52 -6.83
C GLN A 49 -5.72 5.05 -8.13
N TYR A 50 -4.47 4.73 -8.48
CA TYR A 50 -3.87 5.13 -9.75
C TYR A 50 -4.56 4.48 -10.94
N VAL A 51 -4.88 3.18 -10.90
CA VAL A 51 -5.63 2.51 -11.99
C VAL A 51 -7.04 3.07 -12.09
N PHE A 52 -7.73 3.31 -10.97
CA PHE A 52 -9.07 3.89 -10.95
C PHE A 52 -9.06 5.37 -11.37
N ALA A 53 -8.06 6.15 -10.96
CA ALA A 53 -7.88 7.53 -11.37
C ALA A 53 -7.49 7.64 -12.85
N HIS A 54 -6.61 6.78 -13.36
CA HIS A 54 -6.24 6.74 -14.77
C HIS A 54 -7.43 6.32 -15.65
N CYS A 55 -8.20 5.30 -15.21
CA CYS A 55 -9.46 4.90 -15.86
C CYS A 55 -10.53 6.02 -15.80
N SER A 56 -10.57 6.81 -14.72
CA SER A 56 -11.46 7.97 -14.60
C SER A 56 -11.09 9.11 -15.55
N GLN A 57 -9.80 9.38 -15.78
CA GLN A 57 -9.34 10.40 -16.73
C GLN A 57 -9.62 10.01 -18.20
N GLU A 58 -9.43 8.73 -18.56
CA GLU A 58 -9.76 8.24 -19.92
C GLU A 58 -11.25 8.37 -20.26
N LYS A 59 -12.14 8.11 -19.29
CA LYS A 59 -13.59 8.32 -19.49
C LYS A 59 -13.97 9.78 -19.67
N LYS A 60 -13.31 10.71 -18.97
CA LYS A 60 -13.54 12.16 -19.16
C LYS A 60 -13.03 12.66 -20.51
N LYS A 61 -11.95 12.08 -21.03
CA LYS A 61 -11.38 12.45 -22.34
C LYS A 61 -12.28 12.04 -23.50
N LYS A 62 -12.88 10.83 -23.45
CA LYS A 62 -13.86 10.36 -24.43
C LYS A 62 -15.24 11.04 -24.38
N LEU A 63 -15.55 11.72 -23.29
CA LEU A 63 -16.81 12.47 -23.16
C LEU A 63 -16.68 13.91 -23.71
N ASN A 64 -15.45 14.36 -23.95
CA ASN A 64 -15.11 15.71 -24.38
C ASN A 64 -14.54 15.76 -25.82
N GLU A 65 -14.56 14.63 -26.53
CA GLU A 65 -14.40 14.50 -27.99
C GLU A 65 -15.77 14.30 -28.63
#